data_AF-A0A356MQZ7-F1
#
_entry.id   AF-A0A356MQZ7-F1
#
_cell.length_a   1.000
_cell.length_b   1.000
_cell.length_c   1.000
_cell.angle_alpha   90.00
_cell.angle_beta   90.00
_cell.angle_gamma   90.00
#
_symmetry.space_group_name_H-M   'P 1'
#
loop_
_entity.id
_entity.type
_entity.pdbx_description
1 polymer ?
#
loop_
_entity_poly.entity_id
_entity_poly.type
_entity_poly.pdbx_seq_one_letter_code
_entity_poly.pdbx_strand_id
1 'polypeptide(L)'
;MLKILPTLLKQRVAYHMLRSAKVQERPKKGVNLRGSSQIILVYTETDEKKFKLVKDIAVYLKKEYDIKRVMRLAFIQGEKKDVPTWHMRKLESDFFCSSDLNWYDKPVKHVQAHLSQPYDILMHLDPDKAAALDFFVTASQAKMKVANFSANRPQDFDILIPPKANDSWKQRNHRIIEFIGDSPLT
;
A
#
# COMPACT_ATOMS: atom_id res chain seq x y z
N MET A 1 7.23 -21.16 24.60
CA MET A 1 7.88 -21.63 23.36
C MET A 1 6.92 -22.25 22.32
N LEU A 2 5.70 -22.71 22.68
CA LEU A 2 4.83 -23.52 21.79
C LEU A 2 4.01 -22.77 20.71
N LYS A 3 3.89 -21.43 20.75
CA LYS A 3 3.06 -20.64 19.79
C LYS A 3 3.83 -20.04 18.60
N ILE A 4 5.16 -20.14 18.58
CA ILE A 4 6.01 -19.44 17.59
C ILE A 4 6.15 -20.27 16.30
N LEU A 5 6.32 -21.59 16.42
CA LEU A 5 6.50 -22.50 15.28
C LEU A 5 5.31 -22.50 14.29
N PRO A 6 4.04 -22.52 14.75
CA PRO A 6 2.88 -22.45 13.85
C PRO A 6 2.79 -21.10 13.10
N THR A 7 3.19 -20.01 13.77
CA THR A 7 3.10 -18.65 13.22
C THR A 7 4.13 -18.42 12.11
N LEU A 8 5.37 -18.89 12.29
CA LEU A 8 6.41 -18.83 11.26
C LEU A 8 6.07 -19.71 10.06
N LEU A 9 5.52 -20.91 10.29
CA LEU A 9 5.07 -21.78 9.22
C LEU A 9 3.92 -21.13 8.43
N LYS A 10 2.91 -20.57 9.12
CA LYS A 10 1.82 -19.82 8.49
C LYS A 10 2.35 -18.69 7.61
N GLN A 11 3.29 -17.88 8.12
CA GLN A 11 3.90 -16.80 7.35
C GLN A 11 4.63 -17.32 6.11
N ARG A 12 5.42 -18.39 6.22
CA ARG A 12 6.10 -18.99 5.06
C ARG A 12 5.10 -19.46 4.00
N VAL A 13 4.00 -20.09 4.41
CA VAL A 13 2.93 -20.51 3.49
C VAL A 13 2.25 -19.29 2.87
N ALA A 14 1.94 -18.25 3.64
CA ALA A 14 1.38 -17.01 3.11
C ALA A 14 2.28 -16.38 2.03
N TYR A 15 3.58 -16.26 2.28
CA TYR A 15 4.53 -15.74 1.30
C TYR A 15 4.70 -16.67 0.09
N HIS A 16 4.61 -18.00 0.28
CA HIS A 16 4.61 -18.93 -0.85
C HIS A 16 3.36 -18.73 -1.73
N MET A 17 2.18 -18.62 -1.12
CA MET A 17 0.94 -18.34 -1.83
C MET A 17 0.96 -16.99 -2.54
N LEU A 18 1.52 -15.96 -1.91
CA LEU A 18 1.73 -14.65 -2.49
C LEU A 18 2.66 -14.75 -3.71
N ARG A 19 3.73 -15.53 -3.60
CA ARG A 19 4.70 -15.69 -4.69
C ARG A 19 4.08 -16.30 -5.94
N SER A 20 3.19 -17.27 -5.73
CA SER A 20 2.44 -17.98 -6.78
C SER A 20 1.18 -17.24 -7.24
N ALA A 21 0.83 -16.10 -6.62
CA ALA A 21 -0.34 -15.32 -7.02
C ALA A 21 -0.14 -14.75 -8.44
N LYS A 22 -1.17 -14.93 -9.28
CA LYS A 22 -1.19 -14.36 -10.62
C LYS A 22 -1.25 -12.84 -10.54
N VAL A 23 -0.47 -12.18 -11.39
CA VAL A 23 -0.56 -10.73 -11.56
C VAL A 23 -1.95 -10.41 -12.10
N GLN A 24 -2.61 -9.45 -11.48
CA GLN A 24 -3.94 -9.01 -11.88
C GLN A 24 -3.89 -8.30 -13.24
N GLU A 25 -4.69 -8.76 -14.20
CA GLU A 25 -4.99 -7.97 -15.41
C GLU A 25 -5.72 -6.70 -15.01
N ARG A 26 -5.19 -5.56 -15.46
CA ARG A 26 -5.63 -4.22 -15.08
C ARG A 26 -5.42 -3.25 -16.25
N PRO A 27 -6.18 -2.15 -16.33
CA PRO A 27 -6.02 -1.13 -17.38
C PRO A 27 -4.74 -0.32 -17.13
N LYS A 28 -3.58 -0.91 -17.42
CA LYS A 28 -2.27 -0.30 -17.18
C LYS A 28 -2.17 1.03 -17.93
N LYS A 29 -1.91 2.11 -17.20
CA LYS A 29 -1.65 3.43 -17.75
C LYS A 29 -0.68 4.17 -16.84
N GLY A 30 0.45 4.60 -17.38
CA GLY A 30 1.39 5.49 -16.68
C GLY A 30 0.83 6.91 -16.62
N VAL A 31 1.07 7.60 -15.51
CA VAL A 31 0.65 8.99 -15.34
C VAL A 31 1.54 9.66 -14.28
N ASN A 32 1.87 10.93 -14.46
CA ASN A 32 2.55 11.71 -13.43
C ASN A 32 1.56 12.23 -12.37
N LEU A 33 2.07 12.92 -11.34
CA LEU A 33 1.19 13.40 -10.26
C LEU A 33 0.22 14.49 -10.74
N ARG A 34 0.63 15.35 -11.68
CA ARG A 34 -0.23 16.42 -12.23
C ARG A 34 -1.35 15.91 -13.12
N GLY A 35 -1.15 14.77 -13.77
CA GLY A 35 -2.17 14.08 -14.58
C GLY A 35 -3.09 13.16 -13.76
N SER A 36 -2.85 13.02 -12.46
CA SER A 36 -3.59 12.09 -11.60
C SER A 36 -4.76 12.78 -10.90
N SER A 37 -5.94 12.16 -10.91
CA SER A 37 -7.11 12.65 -10.16
C SER A 37 -7.34 11.87 -8.87
N GLN A 38 -7.01 10.58 -8.85
CA GLN A 38 -7.24 9.70 -7.71
C GLN A 38 -6.04 8.82 -7.40
N ILE A 39 -5.48 8.99 -6.21
CA ILE A 39 -4.36 8.19 -5.70
C ILE A 39 -4.80 7.40 -4.47
N ILE A 40 -4.23 6.20 -4.30
CA ILE A 40 -4.29 5.45 -3.05
C ILE A 40 -2.87 5.26 -2.48
N LEU A 41 -2.71 5.63 -1.21
CA LEU A 41 -1.52 5.36 -0.40
C LEU A 41 -1.82 4.13 0.45
N VAL A 42 -1.00 3.08 0.33
CA VAL A 42 -1.14 1.87 1.14
C VAL A 42 0.09 1.70 2.03
N TYR A 43 -0.13 1.37 3.30
CA TYR A 43 0.95 1.33 4.29
C TYR A 43 0.61 0.42 5.47
N THR A 44 1.63 -0.08 6.16
CA THR A 44 1.45 -0.84 7.40
C THR A 44 1.44 0.14 8.57
N GLU A 45 0.39 0.12 9.38
CA GLU A 45 0.34 0.97 10.57
C GLU A 45 1.30 0.48 11.66
N THR A 46 1.93 1.43 12.36
CA THR A 46 2.79 1.15 13.52
C THR A 46 2.46 2.03 14.71
N ASP A 47 2.17 3.32 14.49
CA ASP A 47 1.96 4.28 15.56
C ASP A 47 1.29 5.56 15.04
N GLU A 48 0.84 6.42 15.95
CA GLU A 48 0.20 7.68 15.58
C GLU A 48 1.11 8.62 14.77
N LYS A 49 2.44 8.56 14.96
CA LYS A 49 3.39 9.40 14.20
C LYS A 49 3.38 9.00 12.73
N LYS A 50 3.36 7.70 12.43
CA LYS A 50 3.26 7.19 11.07
C LYS A 50 1.92 7.53 10.43
N PHE A 51 0.81 7.38 11.16
CA PHE A 51 -0.50 7.83 10.71
C PHE A 51 -0.50 9.31 10.29
N LYS A 52 0.05 10.17 11.15
CA LYS A 52 0.20 11.62 10.87
C LYS A 52 1.08 11.86 9.65
N LEU A 53 2.21 11.17 9.53
CA LEU A 53 3.11 11.32 8.39
C LEU A 53 2.44 10.94 7.06
N VAL A 54 1.69 9.85 7.01
CA VAL A 54 0.95 9.46 5.79
C VAL A 54 -0.19 10.43 5.49
N LYS A 55 -0.86 10.96 6.53
CA LYS A 55 -1.83 12.06 6.36
C LYS A 55 -1.18 13.30 5.76
N ASP A 56 -0.02 13.70 6.24
CA ASP A 56 0.70 14.89 5.76
C ASP A 56 1.15 14.70 4.30
N ILE A 57 1.60 13.51 3.92
CA ILE A 57 1.88 13.15 2.53
C ILE A 57 0.63 13.33 1.67
N ALA A 58 -0.52 12.83 2.10
CA ALA A 58 -1.77 12.98 1.34
C ALA A 58 -2.16 14.46 1.19
N VAL A 59 -2.06 15.26 2.25
CA VAL A 59 -2.34 16.71 2.20
C VAL A 59 -1.39 17.41 1.22
N TYR A 60 -0.10 17.08 1.26
CA TYR A 60 0.90 17.62 0.34
C TYR A 60 0.57 17.28 -1.11
N LEU A 61 0.26 16.00 -1.40
CA LEU A 61 -0.11 15.56 -2.75
C LEU A 61 -1.32 16.33 -3.31
N LYS A 62 -2.37 16.50 -2.49
CA LYS A 62 -3.56 17.27 -2.88
C LYS A 62 -3.22 18.73 -3.17
N LYS A 63 -2.39 19.36 -2.33
CA LYS A 63 -2.07 20.78 -2.44
C LYS A 63 -1.11 21.09 -3.59
N GLU A 64 -0.04 20.31 -3.73
CA GLU A 64 1.05 20.60 -4.67
C GLU A 64 0.72 20.21 -6.11
N TYR A 65 -0.05 19.12 -6.28
CA TYR A 65 -0.33 18.54 -7.59
C TYR A 65 -1.81 18.59 -7.98
N ASP A 66 -2.64 19.31 -7.21
CA ASP A 66 -4.10 19.46 -7.42
C ASP A 66 -4.85 18.11 -7.53
N ILE A 67 -4.38 17.10 -6.79
CA ILE A 67 -5.00 15.77 -6.81
C ILE A 67 -6.34 15.82 -6.06
N LYS A 68 -7.43 15.54 -6.77
CA LYS A 68 -8.79 15.63 -6.20
C LYS A 68 -9.02 14.70 -5.03
N ARG A 69 -8.52 13.46 -5.11
CA ARG A 69 -8.70 12.44 -4.07
C ARG A 69 -7.41 11.70 -3.77
N VAL A 70 -7.03 11.66 -2.50
CA VAL A 70 -5.92 10.84 -2.01
C VAL A 70 -6.42 9.95 -0.88
N MET A 71 -6.75 8.71 -1.23
CA MET A 71 -7.16 7.68 -0.27
C MET A 71 -5.95 7.18 0.52
N ARG A 72 -6.09 7.01 1.83
CA ARG A 72 -5.11 6.35 2.68
C ARG A 72 -5.70 5.05 3.21
N LEU A 73 -5.09 3.93 2.88
CA LEU A 73 -5.50 2.60 3.33
C LEU A 73 -4.41 1.99 4.21
N ALA A 74 -4.72 1.83 5.49
CA ALA A 74 -3.80 1.23 6.45
C ALA A 74 -4.07 -0.28 6.61
N PHE A 75 -3.01 -1.07 6.71
CA PHE A 75 -3.10 -2.40 7.31
C PHE A 75 -2.70 -2.31 8.78
N ILE A 76 -3.59 -2.75 9.67
CA ILE A 76 -3.38 -2.72 11.12
C ILE A 76 -3.24 -4.16 11.62
N GLN A 77 -2.07 -4.49 12.17
CA GLN A 77 -1.85 -5.81 12.76
C GLN A 77 -2.58 -5.88 14.11
N GLY A 78 -3.75 -6.52 14.13
CA GLY A 78 -4.60 -6.62 15.32
C GLY A 78 -6.04 -6.96 14.96
N GLU A 79 -6.89 -7.14 15.97
CA GLU A 79 -8.32 -7.29 15.78
C GLU A 79 -8.99 -5.92 15.63
N LYS A 80 -10.17 -5.87 15.02
CA LYS A 80 -10.91 -4.60 14.80
C LYS A 80 -11.17 -3.82 16.11
N LYS A 81 -11.39 -4.53 17.21
CA LYS A 81 -11.61 -3.94 18.55
C LYS A 81 -10.38 -3.23 19.13
N ASP A 82 -9.18 -3.59 18.64
CA ASP A 82 -7.90 -3.04 19.10
C ASP A 82 -7.42 -1.88 18.20
N VAL A 83 -8.22 -1.49 17.21
CA VAL A 83 -7.90 -0.40 16.29
C VAL A 83 -7.91 0.92 17.06
N PRO A 84 -6.81 1.71 17.01
CA PRO A 84 -6.76 2.98 17.70
C PRO A 84 -7.83 3.97 17.23
N THR A 85 -8.30 4.82 18.13
CA THR A 85 -9.37 5.80 17.85
C THR A 85 -9.01 6.80 16.75
N TRP A 86 -7.72 7.09 16.53
CA TRP A 86 -7.28 7.96 15.42
C TRP A 86 -7.47 7.32 14.03
N HIS A 87 -7.74 6.02 13.95
CA HIS A 87 -8.07 5.29 12.72
C HIS A 87 -9.56 5.27 12.37
N MET A 88 -10.37 6.17 12.95
CA MET A 88 -11.77 6.33 12.53
C MET A 88 -11.88 6.47 11.00
N ARG A 89 -12.74 5.62 10.40
CA ARG A 89 -13.02 5.67 8.96
C ARG A 89 -13.58 7.03 8.58
N LYS A 90 -12.98 7.67 7.58
CA LYS A 90 -13.38 8.97 7.03
C LYS A 90 -13.34 8.88 5.50
N LEU A 91 -13.86 9.89 4.80
CA LEU A 91 -14.00 9.89 3.33
C LEU A 91 -12.74 9.46 2.55
N GLU A 92 -11.55 9.78 3.07
CA GLU A 92 -10.24 9.49 2.47
C GLU A 92 -9.30 8.74 3.45
N SER A 93 -9.87 7.99 4.38
CA SER A 93 -9.15 7.21 5.38
C SER A 93 -9.89 5.90 5.62
N ASP A 94 -9.26 4.80 5.27
CA ASP A 94 -9.78 3.47 5.56
C ASP A 94 -8.68 2.54 6.09
N PHE A 95 -9.08 1.40 6.63
CA PHE A 95 -8.17 0.38 7.13
C PHE A 95 -8.77 -1.02 7.00
N PHE A 96 -7.90 -2.02 6.99
CA PHE A 96 -8.24 -3.41 7.24
C PHE A 96 -7.28 -4.01 8.25
N CYS A 97 -7.70 -5.06 8.92
CA CYS A 97 -6.99 -5.63 10.07
C CYS A 97 -6.81 -7.14 9.94
N SER A 98 -6.15 -7.77 10.91
CA SER A 98 -5.89 -9.23 10.89
C SER A 98 -7.18 -10.05 10.79
N SER A 99 -8.28 -9.57 11.39
CA SER A 99 -9.59 -10.21 11.34
C SER A 99 -10.25 -10.20 9.95
N ASP A 100 -9.71 -9.39 9.03
CA ASP A 100 -10.15 -9.29 7.64
C ASP A 100 -9.39 -10.22 6.70
N LEU A 101 -8.39 -10.93 7.21
CA LEU A 101 -7.53 -11.82 6.43
C LEU A 101 -8.04 -13.25 6.47
N ASN A 102 -7.76 -14.02 5.42
CA ASN A 102 -7.88 -15.46 5.46
C ASN A 102 -6.62 -16.11 6.07
N TRP A 103 -6.59 -17.44 6.09
CA TRP A 103 -5.45 -18.19 6.64
C TRP A 103 -4.11 -17.93 5.96
N TYR A 104 -4.11 -17.46 4.71
CA TYR A 104 -2.92 -17.15 3.93
C TYR A 104 -2.51 -15.67 4.01
N ASP A 105 -3.04 -14.94 5.00
CA ASP A 105 -2.89 -13.48 5.15
C ASP A 105 -3.44 -12.66 3.97
N LYS A 106 -4.21 -13.27 3.06
CA LYS A 106 -4.87 -12.55 1.97
C LYS A 106 -6.09 -11.79 2.53
N PRO A 107 -6.23 -10.48 2.27
CA PRO A 107 -7.39 -9.73 2.72
C PRO A 107 -8.64 -10.17 1.94
N VAL A 108 -9.70 -10.51 2.65
CA VAL A 108 -10.97 -11.01 2.10
C VAL A 108 -12.18 -10.17 2.50
N LYS A 109 -12.08 -9.38 3.58
CA LYS A 109 -13.13 -8.46 4.05
C LYS A 109 -12.66 -7.02 3.99
N HIS A 110 -13.61 -6.09 3.87
CA HIS A 110 -13.40 -4.63 3.94
C HIS A 110 -12.37 -4.02 2.97
N VAL A 111 -11.89 -4.75 1.96
CA VAL A 111 -10.94 -4.25 0.95
C VAL A 111 -11.54 -4.16 -0.46
N GLN A 112 -12.68 -4.79 -0.72
CA GLN A 112 -13.21 -5.00 -2.07
C GLN A 112 -13.42 -3.69 -2.85
N ALA A 113 -13.99 -2.66 -2.21
CA ALA A 113 -14.19 -1.36 -2.83
C ALA A 113 -12.89 -0.71 -3.30
N HIS A 114 -11.77 -0.95 -2.60
CA HIS A 114 -10.45 -0.44 -2.98
C HIS A 114 -9.74 -1.32 -4.01
N LEU A 115 -9.99 -2.64 -3.99
CA LEU A 115 -9.45 -3.56 -4.97
C LEU A 115 -10.03 -3.31 -6.37
N SER A 116 -11.33 -3.05 -6.46
CA SER A 116 -12.03 -2.78 -7.72
C SER A 116 -11.85 -1.36 -8.24
N GLN A 117 -11.44 -0.41 -7.38
CA GLN A 117 -11.29 0.98 -7.77
C GLN A 117 -10.09 1.17 -8.70
N PRO A 118 -10.27 1.72 -9.92
CA PRO A 118 -9.19 1.97 -10.85
C PRO A 118 -8.47 3.29 -10.52
N TYR A 119 -7.82 3.35 -9.36
CA TYR A 119 -6.97 4.48 -8.98
C TYR A 119 -5.96 4.78 -10.09
N ASP A 120 -5.71 6.06 -10.33
CA ASP A 120 -4.69 6.46 -11.30
C ASP A 120 -3.31 5.97 -10.84
N ILE A 121 -3.02 6.13 -9.54
CA ILE A 121 -1.79 5.65 -8.91
C ILE A 121 -2.09 4.94 -7.59
N LEU A 122 -1.50 3.76 -7.40
CA LEU A 122 -1.30 3.14 -6.10
C LEU A 122 0.15 3.31 -5.68
N MET A 123 0.38 3.93 -4.53
CA MET A 123 1.70 4.03 -3.90
C MET A 123 1.79 3.09 -2.70
N HIS A 124 2.65 2.07 -2.79
CA HIS A 124 2.94 1.18 -1.66
C HIS A 124 4.12 1.74 -0.86
N LEU A 125 3.83 2.22 0.35
CA LEU A 125 4.80 2.92 1.19
C LEU A 125 5.61 1.96 2.08
N ASP A 126 5.20 0.70 2.19
CA ASP A 126 5.85 -0.35 2.98
C ASP A 126 5.88 -1.72 2.27
N PRO A 127 6.46 -1.80 1.05
CA PRO A 127 6.59 -3.06 0.33
C PRO A 127 7.32 -4.11 1.17
N ASP A 128 6.90 -5.37 1.04
CA ASP A 128 7.44 -6.54 1.75
C ASP A 128 7.29 -6.55 3.28
N LYS A 129 6.69 -5.51 3.88
CA LYS A 129 6.51 -5.43 5.33
C LYS A 129 5.39 -6.34 5.84
N ALA A 130 4.36 -6.56 5.02
CA ALA A 130 3.23 -7.40 5.36
C ALA A 130 2.64 -8.06 4.11
N ALA A 131 2.59 -9.40 4.11
CA ALA A 131 2.00 -10.19 3.03
C ALA A 131 0.55 -9.75 2.71
N ALA A 132 -0.20 -9.29 3.71
CA ALA A 132 -1.56 -8.80 3.53
C ALA A 132 -1.66 -7.58 2.60
N LEU A 133 -0.73 -6.62 2.73
CA LEU A 133 -0.64 -5.48 1.82
C LEU A 133 -0.13 -5.91 0.46
N ASP A 134 0.86 -6.80 0.41
CA ASP A 134 1.39 -7.25 -0.87
C ASP A 134 0.31 -8.00 -1.68
N PHE A 135 -0.51 -8.84 -1.05
CA PHE A 135 -1.70 -9.43 -1.66
C PHE A 135 -2.71 -8.38 -2.14
N PHE A 136 -2.94 -7.33 -1.35
CA PHE A 136 -3.78 -6.21 -1.75
C PHE A 136 -3.24 -5.54 -3.02
N VAL A 137 -1.93 -5.26 -3.05
CA VAL A 137 -1.27 -4.67 -4.22
C VAL A 137 -1.35 -5.59 -5.42
N THR A 138 -1.10 -6.89 -5.29
CA THR A 138 -1.24 -7.86 -6.39
C THR A 138 -2.64 -7.81 -6.99
N ALA A 139 -3.68 -7.78 -6.17
CA ALA A 139 -5.09 -7.84 -6.60
C ALA A 139 -5.69 -6.48 -7.04
N SER A 140 -5.04 -5.35 -6.74
CA SER A 140 -5.58 -4.02 -7.03
C SER A 140 -5.70 -3.72 -8.53
N GLN A 141 -6.78 -3.04 -8.92
CA GLN A 141 -7.05 -2.54 -10.28
C GLN A 141 -6.41 -1.18 -10.61
N ALA A 142 -5.52 -0.66 -9.76
CA ALA A 142 -4.84 0.61 -10.00
C ALA A 142 -4.09 0.64 -11.36
N LYS A 143 -4.23 1.73 -12.10
CA LYS A 143 -3.67 1.90 -13.46
C LYS A 143 -2.15 1.98 -13.46
N MET A 144 -1.57 2.58 -12.42
CA MET A 144 -0.13 2.56 -12.16
C MET A 144 0.14 2.13 -10.71
N LYS A 145 1.11 1.24 -10.50
CA LYS A 145 1.54 0.79 -9.17
C LYS A 145 3.01 1.13 -8.95
N VAL A 146 3.31 1.83 -7.85
CA VAL A 146 4.65 2.35 -7.57
C VAL A 146 5.07 2.06 -6.14
N ALA A 147 6.36 1.80 -5.92
CA ALA A 147 6.90 1.57 -4.58
C ALA A 147 8.42 1.86 -4.51
N ASN A 148 8.92 1.92 -3.27
CA ASN A 148 10.35 1.91 -2.99
C ASN A 148 10.80 0.49 -2.73
N PHE A 149 11.38 -0.15 -3.76
CA PHE A 149 11.85 -1.53 -3.72
C PHE A 149 10.74 -2.57 -3.48
N SER A 150 10.89 -3.78 -4.03
CA SER A 150 10.16 -4.96 -3.57
C SER A 150 10.95 -6.20 -3.95
N ALA A 151 11.32 -7.00 -2.97
CA ALA A 151 11.98 -8.28 -3.14
C ALA A 151 10.98 -9.40 -3.43
N ASN A 152 9.79 -9.37 -2.81
CA ASN A 152 8.86 -10.49 -2.91
C ASN A 152 8.07 -10.50 -4.22
N ARG A 153 7.62 -9.32 -4.67
CA ARG A 153 6.73 -9.15 -5.83
C ARG A 153 7.10 -7.95 -6.72
N PRO A 154 8.35 -7.84 -7.22
CA PRO A 154 8.74 -6.72 -8.07
C PRO A 154 7.86 -6.59 -9.34
N GLN A 155 7.35 -7.70 -9.87
CA GLN A 155 6.49 -7.74 -11.06
C GLN A 155 5.12 -7.08 -10.90
N ASP A 156 4.68 -6.81 -9.67
CA ASP A 156 3.38 -6.18 -9.43
C ASP A 156 3.44 -4.66 -9.65
N PHE A 157 4.64 -4.07 -9.73
CA PHE A 157 4.87 -2.64 -9.84
C PHE A 157 5.29 -2.24 -11.26
N ASP A 158 4.83 -1.07 -11.70
CA ASP A 158 5.28 -0.47 -12.95
C ASP A 158 6.56 0.35 -12.73
N ILE A 159 6.70 0.94 -11.55
CA ILE A 159 7.87 1.73 -11.16
C ILE A 159 8.34 1.27 -9.78
N LEU A 160 9.61 0.89 -9.70
CA LEU A 160 10.30 0.61 -8.45
C LEU A 160 11.49 1.56 -8.32
N ILE A 161 11.49 2.34 -7.25
CA ILE A 161 12.59 3.24 -6.95
C ILE A 161 13.63 2.48 -6.14
N PRO A 162 14.91 2.48 -6.57
CA PRO A 162 15.95 1.76 -5.87
C PRO A 162 16.21 2.39 -4.49
N PRO A 163 16.43 1.56 -3.45
CA PRO A 163 16.76 2.06 -2.13
C PRO A 163 18.13 2.76 -2.16
N LYS A 164 18.30 3.83 -1.38
CA LYS A 164 19.63 4.40 -1.09
C LYS A 164 20.03 4.01 0.32
N ALA A 165 21.33 3.76 0.52
CA ALA A 165 21.86 3.46 1.84
C ALA A 165 21.51 4.58 2.82
N ASN A 166 21.10 4.21 4.04
CA ASN A 166 20.72 5.12 5.12
C ASN A 166 19.46 5.97 4.89
N ASP A 167 18.64 5.67 3.86
CA ASP A 167 17.35 6.35 3.70
C ASP A 167 16.42 6.03 4.89
N SER A 168 15.91 7.07 5.54
CA SER A 168 14.77 6.94 6.45
C SER A 168 13.49 6.57 5.68
N TRP A 169 12.48 6.07 6.41
CA TRP A 169 11.15 5.82 5.86
C TRP A 169 10.57 7.05 5.13
N LYS A 170 10.82 8.25 5.67
CA LYS A 170 10.34 9.50 5.08
C LYS A 170 11.09 9.82 3.78
N GLN A 171 12.43 9.74 3.80
CA GLN A 171 13.26 10.03 2.63
C GLN A 171 12.96 9.08 1.47
N ARG A 172 12.88 7.76 1.71
CA ARG A 172 12.54 6.82 0.65
C ARG A 172 11.18 7.16 0.02
N ASN A 173 10.14 7.39 0.83
CA ASN A 173 8.79 7.63 0.30
C ASN A 173 8.64 9.00 -0.35
N HIS A 174 9.44 9.98 0.07
CA HIS A 174 9.53 11.25 -0.62
C HIS A 174 10.09 11.11 -2.04
N ARG A 175 11.06 10.21 -2.27
CA ARG A 175 11.64 9.97 -3.60
C ARG A 175 10.64 9.41 -4.62
N ILE A 176 9.60 8.70 -4.17
CA ILE A 176 8.46 8.31 -5.03
C ILE A 176 7.80 9.55 -5.62
N ILE A 177 7.57 10.54 -4.77
CA ILE A 177 6.90 11.78 -5.12
C ILE A 177 7.79 12.61 -6.04
N GLU A 178 9.07 12.77 -5.70
CA GLU A 178 10.06 13.48 -6.54
C GLU A 178 10.17 12.85 -7.94
N PHE A 179 10.22 11.52 -8.03
CA PHE A 179 10.39 10.83 -9.29
C PHE A 179 9.15 10.93 -10.19
N ILE A 180 7.95 10.77 -9.62
CA ILE A 180 6.71 10.73 -10.40
C ILE A 180 6.16 12.13 -10.68
N GLY A 181 6.43 13.11 -9.80
CA GLY A 181 5.86 14.44 -9.79
C GLY A 181 5.78 15.12 -11.16
N ASP A 182 6.94 15.33 -11.77
CA ASP A 182 7.08 15.98 -13.07
C ASP A 182 7.66 15.03 -14.14
N SER A 183 7.44 13.72 -13.96
CA SER A 183 7.84 12.73 -14.96
C SER A 183 7.10 12.95 -16.29
N PRO A 184 7.70 12.60 -17.44
CA PRO A 184 7.07 12.73 -18.76
C PRO A 184 5.98 11.66 -19.03
N LEU A 185 5.44 11.04 -17.97
CA LEU A 185 4.38 10.04 -18.07
C LEU A 185 3.02 10.71 -18.37
N THR A 186 2.25 10.13 -19.30
CA THR A 186 0.96 10.68 -19.80
C THR A 186 -0.13 9.63 -19.94
#